data_AF-A0AAE0N519-F1
#
_entry.id   AF-A0AAE0N519-F1
#
_cell.length_a   1.000
_cell.length_b   1.000
_cell.length_c   1.000
_cell.angle_alpha   90.00
_cell.angle_beta   90.00
_cell.angle_gamma   90.00
#
_symmetry.space_group_name_H-M   'P 1'
#
loop_
_entity.id
_entity.type
_entity.pdbx_description
1 polymer ?
#
loop_
_entity_poly.entity_id
_entity_poly.type
_entity_poly.pdbx_seq_one_letter_code
_entity_poly.pdbx_strand_id
1 'polypeptide(L)' 'MRLIHTKSGRLDEFFGDETPAYAILSHRWRKEEVTIQEWVELADTTKAKGGFRKISRACQIASQMDLD' A
#
# COMPACT_ATOMS: atom_id res chain seq x y z
N MET A 1 -4.64 9.20 -9.27
CA MET A 1 -4.53 7.83 -8.71
C MET A 1 -4.19 7.89 -7.23
N ARG A 2 -4.43 6.81 -6.49
CA ARG A 2 -4.03 6.69 -5.08
C ARG A 2 -2.86 5.73 -4.95
N LEU A 3 -1.76 6.19 -4.37
CA LEU A 3 -0.55 5.39 -4.14
C LEU A 3 -0.23 5.34 -2.64
N ILE A 4 0.54 4.32 -2.25
CA ILE A 4 1.00 4.13 -0.87
C ILE A 4 2.49 4.47 -0.85
N HIS A 5 2.87 5.44 -0.01
CA HIS A 5 4.27 5.73 0.26
C HIS A 5 4.96 4.51 0.87
N THR A 6 6.09 4.10 0.29
CA THR A 6 6.70 2.82 0.64
C THR A 6 7.29 2.81 2.05
N LYS A 7 7.75 3.98 2.54
CA LYS A 7 8.34 4.13 3.87
C LYS A 7 7.33 4.43 4.96
N SER A 8 6.39 5.34 4.69
CA SER A 8 5.43 5.82 5.71
C SER A 8 4.14 5.03 5.73
N GLY A 9 3.80 4.32 4.65
CA GLY A 9 2.50 3.68 4.47
C GLY A 9 1.35 4.69 4.26
N ARG A 10 1.64 5.99 4.17
CA ARG A 10 0.62 7.02 3.93
C ARG A 10 0.04 6.88 2.52
N LEU A 11 -1.26 7.13 2.41
CA LEU A 11 -1.98 7.06 1.14
C LEU A 11 -2.10 8.46 0.55
N ASP A 12 -1.64 8.61 -0.70
CA ASP A 12 -1.52 9.90 -1.38
C ASP A 12 -2.25 9.90 -2.71
N GLU A 13 -2.84 11.05 -3.03
CA GLU A 13 -3.56 11.28 -4.27
C GLU A 13 -2.70 12.10 -5.24
N PHE A 14 -2.54 11.56 -6.45
CA PHE A 14 -1.84 12.18 -7.56
C PHE A 14 -2.83 12.44 -8.70
N PHE A 15 -2.71 13.56 -9.40
CA PHE A 15 -3.65 13.98 -10.44
C PHE A 15 -2.92 14.21 -11.77
N GLY A 16 -3.55 13.83 -12.88
CA GLY A 16 -2.99 14.02 -14.22
C GLY A 16 -1.58 13.48 -14.38
N ASP A 17 -0.70 14.31 -14.94
CA ASP A 17 0.69 13.97 -15.25
C ASP A 17 1.64 14.02 -14.04
N GLU A 18 1.16 14.42 -12.85
CA GLU A 18 1.96 14.51 -11.62
C GLU A 18 2.16 13.15 -10.93
N THR A 19 1.98 12.05 -11.65
CA THR A 19 2.14 10.71 -11.08
C THR A 19 3.63 10.33 -11.05
N PRO A 20 4.20 10.01 -9.88
CA PRO A 20 5.60 9.58 -9.77
C PRO A 20 5.82 8.18 -10.34
N ALA A 21 7.06 7.71 -10.40
CA ALA A 21 7.32 6.30 -10.68
C ALA A 21 6.72 5.42 -9.55
N TYR A 22 6.03 4.34 -9.93
CA TYR A 22 5.34 3.47 -8.97
C TYR A 22 5.44 1.99 -9.33
N ALA A 23 5.22 1.14 -8.35
CA ALA A 23 5.07 -0.31 -8.53
C ALA A 23 3.62 -0.74 -8.33
N ILE A 24 3.18 -1.75 -9.08
CA ILE A 24 1.86 -2.37 -8.93
C ILE A 24 2.02 -3.71 -8.23
N LEU A 25 1.34 -3.88 -7.11
CA LEU A 25 1.14 -5.19 -6.49
C LEU A 25 -0.01 -5.92 -7.21
N SER A 26 0.31 -6.82 -8.13
CA SER A 26 -0.68 -7.69 -8.77
C SER A 26 -0.96 -8.90 -7.87
N HIS A 27 -2.12 -8.91 -7.18
CA HIS A 27 -2.47 -10.01 -6.27
C HIS A 27 -3.90 -10.52 -6.47
N ARG A 28 -4.13 -11.78 -6.07
CA ARG A 28 -5.47 -12.37 -5.99
C ARG A 28 -6.03 -12.17 -4.58
N TRP A 29 -7.23 -11.57 -4.49
CA TRP A 29 -7.98 -11.41 -3.25
C TRP A 29 -8.06 -12.73 -2.47
N ARG A 30 -7.78 -12.67 -1.17
CA ARG A 30 -7.91 -13.78 -0.22
C ARG A 30 -8.75 -13.33 0.98
N LYS A 31 -8.81 -14.17 2.01
CA LYS A 31 -9.38 -13.78 3.30
C LYS A 31 -8.53 -12.67 3.93
N GLU A 32 -9.18 -11.81 4.73
CA GLU A 32 -8.52 -10.74 5.49
C GLU A 32 -7.80 -9.71 4.61
N GLU A 33 -8.42 -9.26 3.52
CA GLU A 33 -7.93 -8.07 2.83
C GLU A 33 -8.16 -6.80 3.66
N VAL A 34 -7.38 -5.77 3.32
CA VAL A 34 -7.47 -4.45 3.96
C VAL A 34 -8.20 -3.51 3.02
N THR A 35 -9.23 -2.84 3.53
CA THR A 35 -9.93 -1.78 2.78
C THR A 35 -9.13 -0.48 2.83
N ILE A 36 -9.48 0.48 1.98
CA ILE A 36 -8.83 1.80 2.01
C ILE A 36 -9.10 2.50 3.35
N GLN A 37 -10.32 2.39 3.87
CA GLN A 37 -10.69 2.96 5.16
C GLN A 37 -9.85 2.36 6.29
N GLU A 38 -9.70 1.04 6.32
CA GLU A 38 -8.86 0.35 7.31
C GLU A 38 -7.38 0.70 7.19
N TRP A 39 -6.90 1.01 5.99
CA TRP A 39 -5.52 1.44 5.75
C TRP A 39 -5.29 2.90 6.16
N VAL A 40 -6.32 3.75 6.08
CA VAL A 40 -6.25 5.14 6.58
C VAL A 40 -6.37 5.16 8.10
N GLU A 41 -7.26 4.33 8.65
CA GLU A 41 -7.50 4.18 10.09
C GLU A 41 -6.84 2.90 10.62
N LEU A 42 -5.50 2.85 10.59
CA LEU A 42 -4.73 1.66 10.97
C LEU A 42 -4.89 1.28 12.45
N ALA A 43 -5.88 0.43 12.72
CA ALA A 43 -6.03 -0.29 13.97
C ALA A 43 -5.13 -1.53 14.03
N ASP A 44 -4.85 -2.02 15.24
CA ASP A 44 -4.05 -3.24 15.42
C ASP A 44 -4.73 -4.49 14.83
N THR A 45 -6.06 -4.51 14.79
CA THR A 45 -6.84 -5.54 14.09
C THR A 45 -6.56 -5.56 12.59
N THR A 46 -6.39 -4.39 11.95
CA THR A 46 -5.99 -4.29 10.54
C THR A 46 -4.58 -4.80 10.33
N LYS A 47 -3.63 -4.45 11.21
CA LYS A 47 -2.23 -4.90 11.11
C LYS A 47 -2.10 -6.42 11.23
N ALA A 48 -3.01 -7.07 11.95
CA ALA A 48 -3.07 -8.53 12.08
C ALA A 48 -3.53 -9.24 10.81
N LYS A 49 -4.19 -8.55 9.88
CA LYS A 49 -4.73 -9.14 8.64
C LYS A 49 -3.63 -9.63 7.69
N GLY A 50 -3.90 -10.74 7.00
CA GLY A 50 -3.04 -11.22 5.92
C GLY A 50 -2.85 -10.19 4.78
N GLY A 51 -3.89 -9.42 4.46
CA GLY A 51 -3.86 -8.29 3.52
C GLY A 51 -2.78 -7.27 3.86
N PHE A 52 -2.72 -6.86 5.12
CA PHE A 52 -1.78 -5.83 5.58
C PHE A 52 -0.33 -6.27 5.41
N ARG A 53 -0.01 -7.51 5.80
CA ARG A 53 1.35 -8.07 5.65
C ARG A 53 1.80 -8.11 4.19
N LYS A 54 0.89 -8.42 3.26
CA LYS A 54 1.20 -8.44 1.81
C LYS A 54 1.52 -7.04 1.30
N ILE A 55 0.68 -6.05 1.60
CA ILE A 55 0.89 -4.66 1.19
C ILE A 55 2.20 -4.14 1.78
N SER A 56 2.42 -4.34 3.08
CA SER A 56 3.66 -3.93 3.77
C SER A 56 4.91 -4.56 3.13
N ARG A 57 4.85 -5.84 2.76
CA ARG A 57 5.98 -6.49 2.08
C ARG A 57 6.20 -5.95 0.66
N ALA A 58 5.13 -5.63 -0.06
CA ALA A 58 5.24 -5.00 -1.37
C ALA A 58 5.88 -3.61 -1.27
N CYS A 59 5.49 -2.80 -0.28
CA CYS A 59 6.14 -1.52 0.00
C CYS A 59 7.64 -1.69 0.29
N GLN A 60 8.03 -2.68 1.10
CA GLN A 60 9.46 -2.96 1.34
C GLN A 60 10.22 -3.29 0.06
N ILE A 61 9.65 -4.10 -0.82
CA ILE A 61 10.30 -4.46 -2.10
C ILE A 61 10.39 -3.23 -3.02
N ALA A 62 9.31 -2.45 -3.14
CA ALA A 62 9.31 -1.23 -3.94
C ALA A 62 10.32 -0.19 -3.43
N SER A 63 10.46 -0.06 -2.10
CA SER A 63 11.47 0.81 -1.49
C SER A 63 12.91 0.40 -1.82
N GLN A 64 13.18 -0.91 -1.96
CA GLN A 64 14.49 -1.43 -2.41
C GLN A 64 14.76 -1.17 -3.89
N MET A 65 13.75 -0.79 -4.66
CA MET A 65 13.83 -0.39 -6.06
C MET A 65 13.85 1.13 -6.22
N ASP A 66 14.12 1.88 -5.14
CA ASP A 66 14.13 3.35 -5.08
C ASP A 66 12.78 4.01 -5.45
N LEU A 67 11.66 3.32 -5.20
CA LEU A 67 10.31 3.84 -5.36
C LEU A 67 9.75 4.26 -4.00
N ASP A 68 9.25 5.50 -3.87
CA ASP A 68 8.64 6.06 -2.66
C ASP A 68 7.44 6.95 -2.97
#